data_AF-A0A2M9P810-F1
#
_entry.id   AF-A0A2M9P810-F1
#
_cell.length_a   1.000
_cell.length_b   1.000
_cell.length_c   1.000
_cell.angle_alpha   90.00
_cell.angle_beta   90.00
_cell.angle_gamma   90.00
#
_symmetry.space_group_name_H-M   'P 1'
#
loop_
_entity.id
_entity.type
_entity.pdbx_description
1 polymer ?
#
loop_
_entity_poly.entity_id
_entity_poly.type
_entity_poly.pdbx_seq_one_letter_code
_entity_poly.pdbx_strand_id
1 'polypeptide(L)' 'MLTLMGGRDMYLRPERVRAIHDRTPGAAGFESYPEGWHWLFRDLQREAVWRDVADFALDPE' A
#
# COMPACT_ATOMS: atom_id res chain seq x y z
N MET A 1 2.20 -9.61 -5.84
CA MET A 1 1.34 -8.40 -5.82
C MET A 1 1.65 -7.56 -4.59
N LEU A 2 1.92 -6.27 -4.76
CA LEU A 2 2.07 -5.31 -3.65
C LEU A 2 0.72 -4.60 -3.37
N THR A 3 0.32 -4.54 -2.10
CA THR A 3 -0.85 -3.76 -1.65
C THR A 3 -0.38 -2.55 -0.85
N LEU A 4 -0.93 -1.37 -1.14
CA LEU A 4 -0.60 -0.12 -0.47
C LEU A 4 -1.82 0.36 0.34
N MET A 5 -1.61 0.78 1.58
CA MET A 5 -2.70 1.21 2.46
C MET A 5 -2.37 2.47 3.25
N GLY A 6 -3.27 3.45 3.22
CA GLY A 6 -3.22 4.60 4.10
C GLY A 6 -3.71 4.26 5.51
N GLY A 7 -2.91 4.56 6.54
CA GLY A 7 -3.28 4.33 7.94
C GLY A 7 -4.45 5.20 8.42
N ARG A 8 -4.71 6.31 7.73
CA ARG A 8 -5.80 7.26 7.99
C ARG A 8 -6.93 7.21 6.95
N ASP A 9 -6.99 6.15 6.14
CA ASP A 9 -8.07 5.98 5.19
C ASP A 9 -9.43 5.93 5.90
N MET A 10 -10.38 6.76 5.43
CA MET A 10 -11.75 6.82 5.97
C MET A 10 -12.78 6.12 5.08
N TYR A 11 -12.39 5.72 3.87
CA TYR A 11 -13.25 5.06 2.90
C TYR A 11 -13.10 3.54 2.99
N LEU A 12 -11.87 3.07 3.17
CA LEU A 12 -11.55 1.66 3.35
C LEU A 12 -11.11 1.39 4.79
N ARG A 13 -11.36 0.16 5.26
CA ARG A 13 -10.89 -0.31 6.56
C ARG A 13 -9.57 -1.07 6.38
N PRO A 14 -8.42 -0.57 6.86
CA PRO A 14 -7.11 -1.20 6.66
C PRO A 14 -7.08 -2.69 6.99
N GLU A 15 -7.73 -3.10 8.09
CA GLU A 15 -7.78 -4.47 8.56
C GLU A 15 -8.53 -5.41 7.59
N ARG A 16 -9.54 -4.88 6.87
CA ARG A 16 -10.29 -5.66 5.87
C ARG A 16 -9.49 -5.81 4.59
N VAL A 17 -8.78 -4.77 4.17
CA VAL A 17 -7.87 -4.83 3.01
C VAL A 17 -6.74 -5.83 3.29
N ARG A 18 -6.15 -5.78 4.50
CA ARG A 18 -5.14 -6.76 4.94
C ARG A 18 -5.65 -8.19 4.91
N ALA A 19 -6.85 -8.44 5.42
CA ALA A 19 -7.45 -9.78 5.39
C ALA A 19 -7.69 -10.33 3.97
N ILE A 20 -7.91 -9.45 2.98
CA ILE A 20 -8.03 -9.83 1.56
C ILE A 20 -6.64 -10.12 0.97
N HIS A 21 -5.67 -9.24 1.23
CA HIS A 21 -4.27 -9.42 0.82
C HIS A 21 -3.73 -10.79 1.27
N ASP A 22 -3.91 -11.13 2.55
CA ASP A 22 -3.37 -12.36 3.14
C ASP A 22 -4.00 -13.64 2.56
N ARG A 23 -5.15 -13.52 1.86
CA ARG A 23 -5.81 -14.64 1.15
C ARG A 23 -5.47 -14.70 -0.34
N THR A 24 -4.73 -13.73 -0.86
CA THR A 24 -4.41 -13.64 -2.29
C THR A 24 -3.12 -14.44 -2.57
N PRO A 25 -3.18 -15.51 -3.38
CA PRO A 25 -1.98 -16.26 -3.77
C PRO A 25 -1.00 -15.36 -4.53
N GLY A 26 0.29 -15.47 -4.22
CA GLY A 26 1.34 -14.65 -4.85
C GLY A 26 1.34 -13.18 -4.42
N ALA A 27 0.70 -12.87 -3.29
CA ALA A 27 0.88 -11.59 -2.62
C ALA A 27 2.34 -11.45 -2.16
N ALA A 28 2.99 -10.35 -2.55
CA ALA A 28 4.41 -10.11 -2.33
C ALA A 28 4.63 -9.22 -1.08
N GLY A 29 3.71 -8.29 -0.82
CA GLY A 29 3.84 -7.38 0.31
C GLY A 29 2.59 -6.55 0.54
N PHE A 30 2.47 -6.07 1.78
CA PHE A 30 1.47 -5.11 2.22
C PHE A 30 2.18 -3.97 2.90
N GLU A 31 2.19 -2.80 2.28
CA GLU A 31 2.82 -1.60 2.83
C GLU A 31 1.77 -0.64 3.37
N SER A 32 2.05 -0.12 4.57
CA SER A 32 1.18 0.81 5.26
C SER A 32 1.88 2.14 5.48
N TYR A 33 1.21 3.21 5.10
CA TYR A 33 1.66 4.59 5.27
C TYR A 33 0.87 5.20 6.43
N PRO A 34 1.44 5.31 7.65
CA PRO A 34 0.66 5.61 8.86
C PRO A 34 -0.11 6.93 8.81
N GLU A 35 0.44 7.92 8.11
CA GLU A 35 -0.16 9.25 7.94
C GLU A 35 -0.89 9.39 6.59
N GLY A 36 -0.89 8.34 5.78
CA GLY A 36 -1.52 8.28 4.47
C GLY A 36 -3.04 8.12 4.56
N TRP A 37 -3.73 8.83 3.70
CA TRP A 37 -5.16 8.79 3.41
C TRP A 37 -5.40 7.93 2.16
N HIS A 38 -6.63 7.99 1.64
CA HIS A 38 -7.07 7.15 0.53
C HIS A 38 -6.30 7.41 -0.78
N TRP A 39 -5.92 8.65 -1.06
CA TRP A 39 -5.27 9.04 -2.32
C TRP A 39 -3.74 9.08 -2.19
N LEU A 40 -3.13 7.95 -1.81
CA LEU A 40 -1.70 7.83 -1.49
C LEU A 40 -0.74 8.48 -2.50
N PHE A 41 -0.98 8.31 -3.80
CA PHE A 41 -0.13 8.89 -4.85
C PHE A 41 -0.15 10.42 -4.93
N ARG A 42 -1.09 11.08 -4.24
CA ARG A 42 -1.27 12.54 -4.21
C ARG A 42 -1.17 13.11 -2.80
N ASP A 43 -0.76 12.30 -1.83
CA ASP A 43 -0.83 12.62 -0.41
C ASP A 43 0.52 13.15 0.16
N LEU A 44 0.54 13.39 1.46
CA LEU A 44 1.70 13.85 2.25
C LEU A 44 2.90 12.90 2.16
N GLN A 45 2.65 11.60 2.00
CA GLN A 45 3.70 10.57 1.89
C GLN A 45 3.95 10.10 0.45
N ARG A 46 3.45 10.83 -0.57
CA ARG A 46 3.52 10.40 -1.98
C ARG A 46 4.93 10.07 -2.47
N GLU A 47 5.95 10.77 -1.98
CA GLU A 47 7.35 10.52 -2.36
C GLU A 47 7.82 9.13 -1.93
N ALA A 48 7.41 8.66 -0.75
CA ALA A 48 7.68 7.30 -0.29
C ALA A 48 6.87 6.28 -1.11
N VAL A 49 5.57 6.54 -1.30
CA VAL A 49 4.67 5.69 -2.10
C VAL A 49 5.22 5.45 -3.51
N TRP A 50 5.67 6.51 -4.20
CA TRP A 50 6.24 6.37 -5.54
C TRP A 50 7.56 5.59 -5.56
N ARG A 51 8.38 5.73 -4.52
CA ARG A 51 9.63 4.97 -4.39
C ARG A 51 9.35 3.48 -4.22
N ASP A 52 8.49 3.12 -3.27
CA ASP A 52 8.17 1.72 -2.98
C ASP A 52 7.53 1.01 -4.19
N VAL A 53 6.69 1.73 -4.95
CA VAL A 53 6.12 1.23 -6.22
C VAL A 53 7.20 1.06 -7.28
N ALA A 54 8.13 2.00 -7.42
CA ALA A 54 9.22 1.89 -8.38
C ALA A 54 10.13 0.71 -8.03
N ASP A 55 10.50 0.56 -6.76
CA ASP A 55 11.32 -0.54 -6.26
C ASP A 55 10.63 -1.87 -6.57
N PHE A 56 9.35 -2.03 -6.24
CA PHE A 56 8.60 -3.25 -6.54
C PHE A 56 8.44 -3.54 -8.04
N ALA A 57 8.23 -2.51 -8.87
CA ALA A 57 7.92 -2.69 -10.29
C ALA A 57 9.16 -2.87 -11.17
N LEU A 58 10.29 -2.27 -10.78
CA LEU A 58 11.50 -2.22 -11.59
C LEU A 58 12.61 -3.13 -11.06
N ASP A 59 12.60 -3.47 -9.77
CA ASP A 59 13.58 -4.34 -9.14
C ASP A 59 12.93 -5.36 -8.18
N PRO A 60 12.18 -6.35 -8.73
CA PRO A 60 11.57 -7.40 -7.92
C PRO A 60 12.62 -8.47 -7.59
N GLU A 61 13.61 -8.15 -6.75
CA GLU A 61 14.43 -9.19 -6.10
C GLU A 61 13.62 -9.97 -5.06
#